data_AF-A0A3Q3FCX8-F1
#
_entry.id   AF-A0A3Q3FCX8-F1
#
_cell.length_a   1.000
_cell.length_b   1.000
_cell.length_c   1.000
_cell.angle_alpha   90.00
_cell.angle_beta   90.00
_cell.angle_gamma   90.00
#
_symmetry.space_group_name_H-M   'P 1'
#
loop_
_entity.id
_entity.type
_entity.pdbx_description
1 polymer ?
#
loop_
_entity_poly.entity_id
_entity_poly.type
_entity_poly.pdbx_seq_one_letter_code
_entity_poly.pdbx_strand_id
1 'polypeptide(L)'
;MHRWMAAFPNPINPDGDDDEVIYEDWDCPQVQCVEPYIAQQADELTLEPTEIINIIRKTNEGCYEGIRLSDGQKGWFPSGNVIEITNEHVRRRNLRERYRVMQAASMVTISKANTSS
;
A
#
# COMPACT_ATOMS: atom_id res chain seq x y z
N MET A 1 -28.04 3.59 4.84
CA MET A 1 -27.95 2.37 5.68
C MET A 1 -28.61 1.26 4.87
N HIS A 2 -27.91 0.29 4.28
CA HIS A 2 -27.12 -0.75 4.96
C HIS A 2 -26.04 -1.32 4.02
N ARG A 3 -24.85 -1.54 4.58
CA ARG A 3 -23.61 -2.02 3.95
C ARG A 3 -23.26 -3.39 4.55
N TRP A 4 -24.02 -4.45 4.23
CA TRP A 4 -23.80 -5.79 4.79
C TRP A 4 -24.39 -6.92 3.93
N MET A 5 -24.23 -6.96 2.61
CA MET A 5 -24.52 -8.20 1.84
C MET A 5 -23.69 -8.24 0.54
N ALA A 6 -22.41 -8.59 0.65
CA ALA A 6 -21.61 -9.06 -0.49
C ALA A 6 -20.62 -10.15 -0.06
N ALA A 7 -20.95 -10.91 0.99
CA ALA A 7 -20.05 -11.90 1.58
C ALA A 7 -20.38 -13.34 1.17
N PHE A 8 -20.83 -13.58 -0.07
CA PHE A 8 -20.84 -14.94 -0.65
C PHE A 8 -20.64 -14.86 -2.17
N PRO A 9 -19.56 -15.41 -2.73
CA PRO A 9 -19.45 -15.58 -4.17
C PRO A 9 -20.49 -16.61 -4.64
N ASN A 10 -21.28 -16.22 -5.64
CA ASN A 10 -22.32 -17.05 -6.25
C ASN A 10 -21.67 -17.99 -7.30
N PRO A 11 -21.77 -19.32 -7.19
CA PRO A 11 -21.00 -20.27 -8.01
C PRO A 11 -21.47 -20.42 -9.47
N ILE A 12 -22.36 -19.56 -9.96
CA ILE A 12 -23.05 -19.74 -11.25
C ILE A 12 -22.58 -18.78 -12.34
N ASN A 13 -21.82 -17.72 -12.01
CA ASN A 13 -21.34 -16.75 -13.00
C ASN A 13 -19.80 -16.62 -12.94
N PRO A 14 -19.05 -17.40 -13.73
CA PRO A 14 -17.59 -17.33 -13.77
C PRO A 14 -17.04 -16.17 -14.63
N ASP A 15 -17.89 -15.41 -15.34
CA ASP A 15 -17.52 -14.32 -16.26
C ASP A 15 -18.10 -12.96 -15.82
N GLY A 16 -18.08 -12.67 -14.52
CA GLY A 16 -18.34 -11.33 -14.00
C GLY A 16 -17.03 -10.60 -13.81
N ASP A 17 -16.82 -9.52 -14.55
CA ASP A 17 -15.70 -8.57 -14.53
C ASP A 17 -15.47 -7.94 -13.14
N ASP A 18 -15.05 -8.75 -12.16
CA ASP A 18 -14.96 -8.41 -10.73
C ASP A 18 -13.61 -8.89 -10.13
N ASP A 19 -12.54 -8.80 -10.93
CA ASP A 19 -11.16 -9.17 -10.56
C ASP A 19 -10.50 -8.12 -9.63
N GLU A 20 -11.15 -7.80 -8.52
CA GLU A 20 -10.46 -7.12 -7.43
C GLU A 20 -9.40 -8.06 -6.81
N VAL A 21 -8.12 -7.74 -6.99
CA VAL A 21 -7.03 -8.53 -6.43
C VAL A 21 -6.62 -7.94 -5.08
N ILE A 22 -6.88 -8.69 -4.00
CA ILE A 22 -6.40 -8.41 -2.65
C ILE A 22 -5.16 -9.27 -2.40
N TYR A 23 -4.06 -8.64 -2.03
CA TYR A 23 -2.79 -9.32 -1.75
C TYR A 23 -2.63 -9.60 -0.26
N GLU A 24 -2.04 -10.75 0.07
CA GLU A 24 -1.63 -11.04 1.45
C GLU A 24 -0.38 -10.24 1.82
N ASP A 25 -0.23 -9.93 3.11
CA ASP A 25 0.84 -9.06 3.62
C ASP A 25 2.26 -9.55 3.28
N TRP A 26 2.45 -10.86 3.10
CA TRP A 26 3.75 -11.49 2.83
C TRP A 26 4.12 -11.59 1.35
N ASP A 27 3.17 -11.42 0.42
CA ASP A 27 3.39 -11.43 -1.03
C ASP A 27 2.78 -10.20 -1.72
N CYS A 28 2.77 -9.05 -1.02
CA CYS A 28 2.34 -7.80 -1.62
C CYS A 28 3.35 -7.34 -2.72
N PRO A 29 2.87 -7.02 -3.93
CA PRO A 29 3.68 -6.34 -4.95
C PRO A 29 4.17 -4.98 -4.44
N GLN A 30 5.26 -4.50 -5.02
CA GLN A 30 5.76 -3.15 -4.76
C GLN A 30 5.68 -2.32 -6.02
N VAL A 31 5.34 -1.05 -5.85
CA VAL A 31 5.37 -0.05 -6.91
C VAL A 31 6.24 1.13 -6.50
N GLN A 32 6.78 1.83 -7.49
CA GLN A 32 7.45 3.10 -7.33
C GLN A 32 6.61 4.20 -7.97
N CYS A 33 6.41 5.31 -7.25
CA CYS A 33 5.84 6.52 -7.82
C CYS A 33 6.81 7.13 -8.85
N VAL A 34 6.30 7.36 -10.05
CA VAL A 34 7.03 8.00 -11.16
C VAL A 34 6.46 9.36 -11.52
N GLU A 35 5.20 9.62 -11.17
CA GLU A 35 4.54 10.91 -11.38
C GLU A 35 3.82 11.33 -10.09
N PRO A 36 4.03 12.57 -9.61
CA PRO A 36 3.43 13.01 -8.35
C PRO A 36 1.91 12.99 -8.42
N TYR A 37 1.28 12.75 -7.27
CA TYR A 37 -0.18 12.78 -7.14
C TYR A 37 -0.57 13.48 -5.84
N ILE A 38 -1.54 14.39 -5.89
CA ILE A 38 -2.06 15.06 -4.70
C ILE A 38 -3.40 14.43 -4.36
N ALA A 39 -3.53 13.90 -3.14
CA ALA A 39 -4.79 13.36 -2.64
C ALA A 39 -5.90 14.42 -2.70
N GLN A 40 -7.01 14.05 -3.32
CA GLN A 40 -8.25 14.81 -3.45
C GLN A 40 -9.28 14.40 -2.39
N GLN A 41 -9.20 13.16 -1.91
CA GLN A 41 -10.07 12.59 -0.87
C GLN A 41 -9.28 12.20 0.38
N ALA A 42 -9.98 12.02 1.51
CA ALA A 42 -9.35 11.76 2.81
C ALA A 42 -8.75 10.34 2.93
N ASP A 43 -9.21 9.42 2.09
CA ASP A 43 -8.74 8.04 1.98
C ASP A 43 -7.68 7.87 0.88
N GLU A 44 -7.38 8.92 0.12
CA GLU A 44 -6.33 8.93 -0.89
C GLU A 44 -4.95 9.24 -0.29
N LEU A 45 -3.92 8.70 -0.93
CA LEU A 45 -2.52 8.85 -0.58
C LEU A 45 -1.85 9.80 -1.57
N THR A 46 -1.38 10.95 -1.10
CA THR A 46 -0.48 11.83 -1.87
C THR A 46 0.78 11.04 -2.24
N LEU A 47 1.30 11.15 -3.46
CA LEU A 47 2.52 10.46 -3.88
C LEU A 47 3.58 11.46 -4.31
N GLU A 48 4.81 11.23 -3.87
CA GLU A 48 5.99 11.93 -4.36
C GLU A 48 6.85 11.01 -5.23
N PRO A 49 7.56 11.54 -6.26
CA PRO A 49 8.42 10.72 -7.09
C PRO A 49 9.44 9.94 -6.25
N THR A 50 9.71 8.71 -6.68
CA THR A 50 10.59 7.73 -6.03
C THR A 50 10.05 7.04 -4.78
N GLU A 51 8.90 7.47 -4.24
CA GLU A 51 8.26 6.77 -3.13
C GLU A 51 7.93 5.33 -3.48
N ILE A 52 8.13 4.43 -2.51
CA ILE A 52 7.88 3.00 -2.65
C ILE A 52 6.63 2.64 -1.85
N ILE A 53 5.72 1.92 -2.49
CA ILE A 53 4.42 1.54 -1.91
C ILE A 53 4.23 0.03 -2.04
N ASN A 54 3.83 -0.62 -0.94
CA ASN A 54 3.32 -1.99 -0.96
C ASN A 54 1.86 -1.98 -1.39
N ILE A 55 1.48 -2.79 -2.38
CA ILE A 55 0.10 -2.90 -2.86
C ILE A 55 -0.70 -3.84 -1.96
N ILE A 56 -1.83 -3.36 -1.46
CA ILE A 56 -2.83 -4.16 -0.73
C ILE A 56 -3.91 -4.64 -1.68
N ARG A 57 -4.41 -3.74 -2.55
CA ARG A 57 -5.55 -4.01 -3.42
C ARG A 57 -5.38 -3.31 -4.75
N LYS A 58 -5.80 -3.96 -5.84
CA LYS A 58 -5.97 -3.34 -7.16
C LYS A 58 -7.42 -3.44 -7.60
N THR A 59 -7.97 -2.34 -8.11
CA THR A 59 -9.32 -2.32 -8.71
C THR A 59 -9.24 -2.26 -10.24
N ASN A 60 -10.29 -2.74 -10.90
CA ASN A 60 -10.43 -2.68 -12.36
C ASN A 60 -10.57 -1.24 -12.89
N GLU A 61 -10.91 -0.30 -12.01
CA GLU A 61 -11.00 1.14 -12.30
C GLU A 61 -9.62 1.82 -12.36
N GLY A 62 -8.54 1.06 -12.20
CA GLY A 62 -7.18 1.60 -12.25
C GLY A 62 -6.78 2.35 -10.98
N CYS A 63 -7.41 2.04 -9.84
CA CYS A 63 -7.05 2.59 -8.54
C CYS A 63 -6.41 1.50 -7.65
N TYR A 64 -5.33 1.85 -6.96
CA TYR A 64 -4.61 0.95 -6.08
C TYR A 64 -4.72 1.43 -4.63
N GLU A 65 -4.90 0.50 -3.71
CA GLU A 65 -4.74 0.75 -2.27
C GLU A 65 -3.38 0.23 -1.83
N GLY A 66 -2.62 1.01 -1.06
CA GLY A 66 -1.30 0.57 -0.61
C GLY A 66 -0.80 1.26 0.64
N ILE A 67 0.35 0.80 1.13
CA ILE A 67 1.07 1.36 2.29
C ILE A 67 2.41 1.91 1.83
N ARG A 68 2.63 3.20 2.05
CA ARG A 68 3.92 3.86 1.78
C ARG A 68 4.99 3.36 2.75
N LEU A 69 6.17 3.02 2.24
CA LEU A 69 7.24 2.42 3.05
C LEU A 69 7.94 3.40 4.00
N SER A 70 7.95 4.69 3.67
CA SER A 70 8.70 5.71 4.43
C SER A 70 8.09 6.01 5.78
N ASP A 71 6.76 6.06 5.86
CA ASP A 71 6.01 6.45 7.07
C ASP A 71 4.87 5.49 7.44
N GLY A 72 4.57 4.50 6.60
CA GLY A 72 3.50 3.54 6.83
C GLY A 72 2.09 4.07 6.54
N GLN A 73 1.93 5.25 5.91
CA GLN A 73 0.62 5.77 5.55
C GLN A 73 -0.08 4.85 4.54
N LYS A 74 -1.37 4.59 4.79
CA LYS A 74 -2.24 3.79 3.94
C LYS A 74 -3.20 4.70 3.19
N GLY A 75 -3.42 4.43 1.91
CA GLY A 75 -4.48 5.09 1.14
C GLY A 75 -4.53 4.67 -0.32
N TRP A 76 -5.46 5.30 -1.03
CA TRP A 76 -5.76 5.07 -2.45
C TRP A 76 -4.96 5.98 -3.38
N PHE A 77 -4.58 5.48 -4.54
CA PHE A 77 -3.90 6.27 -5.56
C PHE A 77 -4.10 5.68 -6.96
N PRO A 78 -4.06 6.52 -8.01
CA PRO A 78 -4.17 6.05 -9.39
C PRO A 78 -2.96 5.20 -9.81
N SER A 79 -3.26 4.11 -10.52
CA SER A 79 -2.26 3.21 -11.10
C SER A 79 -1.35 3.91 -12.12
N GLY A 80 -1.84 4.93 -12.82
CA GLY A 80 -1.07 5.69 -13.82
C GLY A 80 0.14 6.44 -13.26
N ASN A 81 0.15 6.72 -11.96
CA ASN A 81 1.22 7.46 -11.29
C ASN A 81 2.39 6.58 -10.83
N VAL A 82 2.27 5.26 -10.97
CA VAL A 82 3.21 4.28 -10.42
C VAL A 82 3.65 3.24 -11.46
N ILE A 83 4.81 2.64 -11.22
CA ILE A 83 5.32 1.50 -11.98
C ILE A 83 5.65 0.35 -11.04
N GLU A 84 5.30 -0.88 -11.44
CA GLU A 84 5.65 -2.07 -10.68
C GLU A 84 7.16 -2.31 -10.60
N ILE A 85 7.62 -2.65 -9.41
CA ILE A 85 8.98 -3.08 -9.13
C ILE A 85 9.02 -4.60 -9.26
N THR A 86 9.34 -5.08 -10.46
CA THR A 86 9.39 -6.54 -10.75
C THR A 86 10.69 -7.20 -10.30
N ASN A 87 11.76 -6.41 -10.09
CA ASN A 87 13.05 -6.93 -9.67
C ASN A 87 13.03 -7.39 -8.20
N GLU A 88 13.13 -8.69 -7.99
CA GLU A 88 13.07 -9.32 -6.67
C GLU A 88 14.15 -8.81 -5.70
N HIS A 89 15.37 -8.56 -6.18
CA HIS A 89 16.45 -8.03 -5.34
C HIS A 89 16.12 -6.61 -4.83
N VAL A 90 15.49 -5.79 -5.67
CA VAL A 90 15.02 -4.46 -5.29
C VAL A 90 13.90 -4.58 -4.26
N ARG A 91 12.91 -5.46 -4.51
CA ARG A 91 11.81 -5.72 -3.56
C ARG A 91 12.34 -6.10 -2.18
N ARG A 92 13.25 -7.08 -2.11
CA ARG A 92 13.89 -7.52 -0.86
C ARG A 92 14.69 -6.40 -0.18
N ARG A 93 15.36 -5.54 -0.93
CA ARG A 93 16.10 -4.39 -0.37
C ARG A 93 15.15 -3.38 0.27
N ASN A 94 14.06 -3.04 -0.39
CA ASN A 94 13.06 -2.09 0.13
C ASN A 94 12.46 -2.56 1.46
N LEU A 95 12.14 -3.87 1.56
CA LEU A 95 11.64 -4.46 2.81
C LEU A 95 12.65 -4.36 3.96
N ARG A 96 13.93 -4.60 3.68
CA ARG A 96 15.00 -4.46 4.68
C ARG A 96 15.14 -3.02 5.17
N GLU A 97 15.13 -2.05 4.25
CA GLU A 97 15.22 -0.64 4.62
C GLU A 97 14.02 -0.18 5.45
N ARG A 98 12.79 -0.57 5.06
CA ARG A 98 11.59 -0.32 5.87
C ARG A 98 11.76 -0.85 7.30
N TYR A 99 12.23 -2.08 7.46
CA TYR A 99 12.44 -2.68 8.78
C TYR A 99 13.47 -1.90 9.61
N ARG A 100 14.56 -1.42 9.00
CA ARG A 100 15.56 -0.58 9.67
C ARG A 100 14.97 0.73 10.15
N VAL A 101 14.19 1.41 9.30
CA VAL A 101 13.52 2.67 9.64
C VAL A 101 12.53 2.47 10.79
N MET A 102 11.68 1.43 10.72
CA MET A 102 10.71 1.13 11.78
C MET A 102 11.38 0.83 13.12
N GLN A 103 12.48 0.07 13.13
CA GLN A 103 13.25 -0.17 14.35
C GLN A 103 13.83 1.12 14.92
N ALA A 104 14.45 1.95 14.08
CA ALA A 104 14.99 3.24 14.52
C ALA A 104 13.90 4.15 15.11
N ALA A 105 12.74 4.24 14.45
CA ALA A 105 11.60 4.99 14.95
C ALA A 105 11.13 4.47 16.32
N SER A 106 11.02 3.13 16.49
CA SER A 106 10.62 2.53 17.77
C SER A 106 11.59 2.86 18.91
N MET A 107 12.90 2.85 18.65
CA MET A 107 13.93 3.18 19.65
C MET A 107 13.84 4.65 20.09
N VAL A 108 13.52 5.57 19.18
CA VAL A 108 13.32 6.99 19.49
C VAL A 108 12.08 7.21 20.35
N THR A 109 11.00 6.48 20.08
CA THR A 109 9.77 6.58 20.89
C THR A 109 9.98 6.08 22.31
N ILE A 110 10.74 4.98 22.47
CA ILE A 110 11.08 4.42 23.79
C ILE A 110 11.99 5.37 24.58
N SER A 111 13.03 5.93 23.94
CA SER A 111 13.95 6.83 24.63
C SER A 111 13.24 8.09 25.14
N LYS A 112 12.35 8.68 24.33
CA LYS A 112 11.51 9.82 24.75
C LYS A 112 10.65 9.51 25.98
N ALA A 113 10.04 8.33 26.02
CA ALA A 113 9.22 7.90 27.17
C ALA A 113 10.06 7.78 28.45
N ASN A 114 11.30 7.28 28.35
CA ASN A 114 12.19 7.08 29.49
C ASN A 114 12.80 8.39 30.03
N THR A 115 13.04 9.40 29.18
CA THR A 115 13.55 10.72 29.61
C THR A 115 12.47 11.66 30.16
N SER A 116 11.19 11.32 30.04
CA SER A 116 10.07 12.15 30.51
C SER A 116 9.53 11.72 31.89
N SER A 117 10.25 10.83 32.59
CA SER A 117 9.91 10.32 33.92
C SER A 117 10.89 10.80 34.98
#